data_AF-A0A8J7S075-F1
#
_entry.id   AF-A0A8J7S075-F1
#
_cell.length_a   1.000
_cell.length_b   1.000
_cell.length_c   1.000
_cell.angle_alpha   90.00
_cell.angle_beta   90.00
_cell.angle_gamma   90.00
#
_symmetry.space_group_name_H-M   'P 1'
#
loop_
_entity.id
_entity.type
_entity.pdbx_description
1 polymer ?
#
loop_
_entity_poly.entity_id
_entity_poly.type
_entity_poly.pdbx_seq_one_letter_code
_entity_poly.pdbx_strand_id
1 'polypeptide(L)'
;MIPALLAQIGLPLLVRAVGSALSGSSNEVAKAAGAALKGVEEEIARGGLSGADLAEANRHIEAMAELDAGTERTWLAEINRTIRAEVASEDAYVRRMRPTFGYVVAVTWAAQMGAVAYVIATDPASAGAVVSALGSLGTIWTVGLSVLGIYVYKRSQEKQAAPPFEKANGFQALARMLGRS
;
A
#
# COMPACT_ATOMS: atom_id res chain seq x y z
N MET A 1 -39.37 6.33 18.20
CA MET A 1 -39.08 7.04 19.47
C MET A 1 -37.58 7.18 19.74
N ILE A 2 -36.73 6.21 19.37
CA ILE A 2 -35.26 6.31 19.50
C ILE A 2 -34.63 7.42 18.62
N PRO A 3 -35.08 7.68 17.36
CA PRO A 3 -34.52 8.76 16.53
C PRO A 3 -34.79 10.16 17.09
N ALA A 4 -35.94 10.39 17.74
CA ALA A 4 -36.29 11.66 18.36
C ALA A 4 -35.45 11.96 19.62
N LEU A 5 -35.01 10.92 20.33
CA LEU A 5 -34.07 11.03 21.45
C LEU A 5 -32.64 11.28 20.95
N LEU A 6 -32.21 10.64 19.87
CA LEU A 6 -30.88 10.88 19.27
C LEU A 6 -30.77 12.29 18.64
N ALA A 7 -31.83 12.75 17.96
CA ALA A 7 -31.96 14.12 17.48
C ALA A 7 -32.11 15.17 18.62
N GLN A 8 -32.32 14.75 19.87
CA GLN A 8 -32.24 15.64 21.03
C GLN A 8 -30.85 15.62 21.68
N ILE A 9 -29.99 14.67 21.35
CA ILE A 9 -28.71 14.42 22.06
C ILE A 9 -27.49 14.75 21.18
N GLY A 10 -27.58 14.65 19.85
CA GLY A 10 -26.46 14.83 18.92
C GLY A 10 -25.80 16.21 18.97
N LEU A 11 -26.53 17.24 18.54
CA LEU A 11 -26.03 18.62 18.55
C LEU A 11 -25.61 19.12 19.94
N PRO A 12 -26.39 18.90 21.03
CA PRO A 12 -25.97 19.35 22.37
C PRO A 12 -24.67 18.70 22.85
N LEU A 13 -24.44 17.42 22.52
CA LEU A 13 -23.19 16.73 22.85
C LEU A 13 -22.00 17.31 22.08
N LEU A 14 -22.18 17.63 20.79
CA LEU A 14 -21.15 18.25 19.96
C LEU A 14 -20.81 19.67 20.44
N VAL A 15 -21.81 20.48 20.75
CA VAL A 15 -21.64 21.85 21.29
C VAL A 15 -20.84 21.80 22.59
N ARG A 16 -21.17 20.87 23.49
CA ARG A 16 -20.44 20.69 24.76
C ARG A 16 -19.01 20.22 24.55
N ALA A 17 -18.78 19.24 23.66
CA ALA A 17 -17.45 18.71 23.39
C ALA A 17 -16.53 19.76 22.74
N VAL A 18 -17.02 20.45 21.72
CA VAL A 18 -16.28 21.51 21.02
C VAL A 18 -16.09 22.73 21.92
N GLY A 19 -17.12 23.15 22.66
CA GLY A 19 -17.05 24.26 23.61
C GLY A 19 -16.02 24.03 24.72
N SER A 20 -15.96 22.80 25.26
CA SER A 20 -14.96 22.40 26.26
C SER A 20 -13.54 22.43 25.68
N ALA A 21 -13.34 21.85 24.50
CA ALA A 21 -12.04 21.83 23.82
C ALA A 21 -11.53 23.25 23.50
N LEU A 22 -12.40 24.13 23.01
CA LEU A 22 -12.05 25.51 22.67
C LEU A 22 -11.80 26.38 23.91
N SER A 23 -12.55 26.17 25.00
CA SER A 23 -12.35 26.90 26.27
C SER A 23 -11.00 26.56 26.94
N GLY A 24 -10.46 25.37 26.70
CA GLY A 24 -9.12 24.96 27.18
C GLY A 24 -7.95 25.52 26.38
N SER A 25 -8.20 26.22 25.26
CA SER A 25 -7.15 26.73 24.38
C SER A 25 -6.41 27.92 24.99
N SER A 26 -5.12 28.10 24.66
CA SER A 26 -4.34 29.26 25.06
C SER A 26 -4.67 30.53 24.24
N ASN A 27 -5.34 30.37 23.10
CA ASN A 27 -5.72 31.47 22.21
C ASN A 27 -7.01 32.17 22.70
N GLU A 28 -7.00 33.50 22.79
CA GLU A 28 -8.15 34.27 23.32
C GLU A 28 -9.41 34.16 22.46
N VAL A 29 -9.27 34.09 21.12
CA VAL A 29 -10.41 33.93 20.20
C VAL A 29 -11.05 32.56 20.39
N ALA A 30 -10.24 31.51 20.56
CA ALA A 30 -10.73 30.16 20.83
C ALA A 30 -11.47 30.08 22.17
N LYS A 31 -10.95 30.73 23.22
CA LYS A 31 -11.65 30.84 24.52
C LYS A 31 -12.98 31.57 24.41
N ALA A 32 -13.02 32.69 23.69
CA ALA A 32 -14.25 33.45 23.47
C ALA A 32 -15.31 32.61 22.71
N ALA A 33 -14.89 31.87 21.68
CA ALA A 33 -15.76 30.93 20.97
C ALA A 33 -16.28 29.80 21.88
N GLY A 34 -15.41 29.24 22.73
CA GLY A 34 -15.81 28.24 23.73
C GLY A 34 -16.85 28.76 24.73
N ALA A 35 -16.68 30.00 25.21
CA ALA A 35 -17.64 30.65 26.10
C ALA A 35 -19.00 30.91 25.42
N ALA A 36 -18.98 31.32 24.14
CA ALA A 36 -20.20 31.50 23.35
C ALA A 36 -20.96 30.17 23.16
N LEU A 37 -20.25 29.08 22.86
CA LEU A 37 -20.84 27.74 22.74
C LEU A 37 -21.43 27.23 24.05
N LYS A 38 -20.84 27.57 25.20
CA LYS A 38 -21.42 27.28 26.51
C LYS A 38 -22.75 28.03 26.72
N GLY A 39 -22.84 29.29 26.26
CA GLY A 39 -24.10 30.03 26.25
C GLY A 39 -25.19 29.35 25.42
N VAL A 40 -24.82 28.77 24.27
CA VAL A 40 -25.73 27.99 23.43
C VAL A 40 -26.18 26.71 24.16
N GLU A 41 -25.28 25.99 24.82
CA GLU A 41 -25.62 24.80 25.63
C GLU A 41 -26.64 25.13 26.73
N GLU A 42 -26.45 26.23 27.45
CA GLU A 42 -27.36 26.67 28.50
C GLU A 42 -28.75 27.07 27.95
N GLU A 43 -28.79 27.69 26.77
CA GLU A 43 -30.05 28.06 26.11
C GLU A 43 -30.83 26.81 25.65
N ILE A 44 -30.12 25.79 25.17
CA ILE A 44 -30.69 24.47 24.86
C ILE A 44 -31.24 23.83 26.14
N ALA A 45 -30.47 23.85 27.24
CA ALA A 45 -30.87 23.23 28.51
C ALA A 45 -32.11 23.90 29.14
N ARG A 46 -32.28 25.21 28.92
CA ARG A 46 -33.46 25.96 29.37
C ARG A 46 -34.67 25.83 28.43
N GLY A 47 -34.52 25.14 27.29
CA GLY A 47 -35.58 24.99 26.28
C GLY A 47 -35.84 26.25 25.46
N GLY A 48 -34.89 27.19 25.42
CA GLY A 48 -35.00 28.44 24.64
C GLY A 48 -34.89 28.22 23.13
N LEU A 49 -34.34 27.08 22.69
CA LEU A 49 -34.37 26.62 21.32
C LEU A 49 -35.50 25.61 21.12
N SER A 50 -36.34 25.83 20.10
CA SER A 50 -37.46 24.95 19.84
C SER A 50 -36.96 23.55 19.46
N GLY A 51 -37.67 22.51 19.90
CA GLY A 51 -37.32 21.13 19.54
C GLY A 51 -37.34 20.87 18.03
N ALA A 52 -38.07 21.69 17.26
CA ALA A 52 -38.10 21.61 15.81
C ALA A 52 -36.80 22.11 15.17
N ASP A 53 -36.22 23.20 15.67
CA ASP A 53 -34.96 23.77 15.17
C ASP A 53 -33.78 22.84 15.46
N LEU A 54 -33.75 22.26 16.66
CA LEU A 54 -32.75 21.24 17.02
C LEU A 54 -32.88 19.99 16.16
N ALA A 55 -34.11 19.53 15.88
CA ALA A 55 -34.32 18.38 15.02
C ALA A 55 -33.90 18.64 13.56
N GLU A 56 -34.12 19.85 13.04
CA GLU A 56 -33.65 20.25 11.70
C GLU A 56 -32.12 20.33 11.63
N ALA A 57 -31.48 20.92 12.64
CA ALA A 57 -30.02 20.98 12.70
C ALA A 57 -29.37 19.58 12.72
N ASN A 58 -29.95 18.63 13.48
CA ASN A 58 -29.47 17.25 13.48
C ASN A 58 -29.69 16.55 12.12
N ARG A 59 -30.83 16.77 11.45
CA ARG A 59 -31.05 16.27 10.07
C ARG A 59 -29.97 16.75 9.10
N HIS A 60 -29.56 18.01 9.22
CA HIS A 60 -28.52 18.56 8.36
C HIS A 60 -27.15 17.90 8.60
N ILE A 61 -26.79 17.67 9.87
CA ILE A 61 -25.55 16.97 10.25
C ILE A 61 -25.57 15.53 9.74
N GLU A 62 -26.69 14.82 9.87
CA GLU A 62 -26.86 13.47 9.33
C GLU A 62 -26.68 13.44 7.81
N ALA A 63 -27.32 14.36 7.08
CA ALA A 63 -27.19 14.46 5.63
C ALA A 63 -25.74 14.77 5.20
N MET A 64 -25.05 15.67 5.90
CA MET A 64 -23.64 15.95 5.63
C MET A 64 -22.76 14.71 5.87
N ALA A 65 -22.98 14.00 6.99
CA ALA A 65 -22.23 12.79 7.31
C ALA A 65 -22.45 11.68 6.27
N GLU A 66 -23.67 11.55 5.72
CA GLU A 66 -23.95 10.61 4.63
C GLU A 66 -23.23 10.99 3.33
N LEU A 67 -23.18 12.28 2.98
CA LEU A 67 -22.47 12.77 1.81
C LEU A 67 -20.95 12.55 1.92
N ASP A 68 -20.38 12.83 3.09
CA ASP A 68 -18.95 12.61 3.37
C ASP A 68 -18.60 11.12 3.30
N ALA A 69 -19.42 10.27 3.94
CA ALA A 69 -19.25 8.82 3.87
C ALA A 69 -19.41 8.29 2.43
N GLY A 70 -20.32 8.85 1.63
CA GLY A 70 -20.50 8.53 0.23
C GLY A 70 -19.28 8.90 -0.62
N THR A 71 -18.71 10.08 -0.37
CA THR A 71 -17.49 10.56 -1.02
C THR A 71 -16.30 9.67 -0.69
N GLU A 72 -16.10 9.33 0.58
CA GLU A 72 -15.02 8.46 1.03
C GLU A 72 -15.16 7.04 0.44
N ARG A 73 -16.37 6.47 0.44
CA ARG A 73 -16.63 5.16 -0.21
C ARG A 73 -16.30 5.18 -1.70
N THR A 74 -16.66 6.25 -2.40
CA THR A 74 -16.40 6.40 -3.84
C THR A 74 -14.91 6.51 -4.11
N TRP A 75 -14.20 7.32 -3.32
CA TRP A 75 -12.76 7.47 -3.38
C TRP A 75 -12.02 6.15 -3.13
N LEU A 76 -12.40 5.44 -2.08
CA LEU A 76 -11.83 4.12 -1.76
C LEU A 76 -12.14 3.09 -2.85
N ALA A 77 -13.33 3.15 -3.46
CA ALA A 77 -13.68 2.26 -4.57
C ALA A 77 -12.84 2.54 -5.83
N GLU A 78 -12.58 3.80 -6.16
CA GLU A 78 -11.70 4.22 -7.26
C GLU A 78 -10.27 3.72 -7.05
N ILE A 79 -9.70 3.96 -5.86
CA ILE A 79 -8.35 3.49 -5.51
C ILE A 79 -8.26 1.97 -5.60
N ASN A 80 -9.23 1.25 -5.04
CA ASN A 80 -9.20 -0.21 -5.10
C ASN A 80 -9.34 -0.74 -6.53
N ARG A 81 -10.10 -0.05 -7.38
CA ARG A 81 -10.25 -0.39 -8.79
C ARG A 81 -8.94 -0.21 -9.54
N THR A 82 -8.23 0.91 -9.35
CA THR A 82 -6.94 1.15 -10.02
C THR A 82 -5.88 0.17 -9.55
N ILE A 83 -5.77 -0.09 -8.25
CA ILE A 83 -4.85 -1.10 -7.70
C ILE A 83 -5.13 -2.49 -8.29
N ARG A 84 -6.41 -2.90 -8.37
CA ARG A 84 -6.78 -4.19 -8.97
C ARG A 84 -6.44 -4.24 -10.46
N ALA A 85 -6.65 -3.15 -11.19
CA ALA A 85 -6.28 -3.05 -12.60
C ALA A 85 -4.75 -3.13 -12.80
N GLU A 86 -3.97 -2.49 -11.93
CA GLU A 86 -2.50 -2.59 -11.95
C GLU A 86 -2.02 -4.00 -11.63
N VAL A 87 -2.59 -4.64 -10.61
CA VAL A 87 -2.24 -6.03 -10.22
C VAL A 87 -2.64 -7.03 -11.30
N ALA A 88 -3.78 -6.82 -11.97
CA ALA A 88 -4.25 -7.64 -13.07
C ALA A 88 -3.59 -7.31 -14.41
N SER A 89 -2.80 -6.25 -14.49
CA SER A 89 -2.10 -5.87 -15.72
C SER A 89 -1.11 -6.97 -16.13
N GLU A 90 -1.34 -7.56 -17.30
CA GLU A 90 -0.50 -8.63 -17.84
C GLU A 90 0.75 -8.13 -18.58
N ASP A 91 1.19 -6.89 -18.33
CA ASP A 91 2.29 -6.28 -19.08
C ASP A 91 3.53 -7.19 -19.13
N ALA A 92 3.86 -7.60 -20.35
CA ALA A 92 4.97 -8.49 -20.65
C ALA A 92 6.30 -7.91 -20.20
N TYR A 93 6.45 -6.58 -20.16
CA TYR A 93 7.67 -5.92 -19.68
C TYR A 93 7.89 -6.18 -18.19
N VAL A 94 6.87 -6.00 -17.34
CA VAL A 94 6.93 -6.23 -15.89
C VAL A 94 7.21 -7.71 -15.57
N ARG A 95 6.61 -8.63 -16.34
CA ARG A 95 6.80 -10.07 -16.15
C ARG A 95 8.18 -10.57 -16.60
N ARG A 96 8.76 -9.96 -17.64
CA ARG A 96 10.05 -10.34 -18.21
C ARG A 96 11.23 -9.64 -17.55
N MET A 97 11.03 -8.46 -16.94
CA MET A 97 12.10 -7.70 -16.29
C MET A 97 12.83 -8.52 -15.22
N ARG A 98 12.09 -9.28 -14.39
CA ARG A 98 12.67 -10.11 -13.33
C ARG A 98 13.59 -11.22 -13.90
N PRO A 99 13.17 -12.06 -14.87
CA PRO A 99 14.07 -12.97 -15.58
C PRO A 99 15.22 -12.30 -16.31
N THR A 100 14.98 -11.18 -17.02
CA THR A 100 15.99 -10.49 -17.81
C THR A 100 17.15 -10.01 -16.95
N PHE A 101 16.86 -9.45 -15.77
CA PHE A 101 17.91 -9.07 -14.82
C PHE A 101 18.77 -10.27 -14.42
N GLY A 102 18.15 -11.40 -14.09
CA GLY A 102 18.88 -12.63 -13.76
C GLY A 102 19.77 -13.14 -14.90
N TYR A 103 19.29 -13.09 -16.15
CA TYR A 103 20.09 -13.47 -17.31
C TYR A 103 21.28 -12.54 -17.56
N VAL A 104 21.07 -11.23 -17.45
CA VAL A 104 22.16 -10.25 -17.58
C VAL A 104 23.23 -10.51 -16.53
N VAL A 105 22.83 -10.71 -15.27
CA VAL A 105 23.76 -11.02 -14.16
C VAL A 105 24.51 -12.33 -14.39
N ALA A 106 23.84 -13.36 -14.89
CA ALA A 106 24.49 -14.64 -15.20
C ALA A 106 25.52 -14.52 -16.32
N VAL A 107 25.19 -13.77 -17.38
CA VAL A 107 26.09 -13.52 -18.51
C VAL A 107 27.29 -12.69 -18.08
N THR A 108 27.09 -11.62 -17.30
CA THR A 108 28.19 -10.80 -16.81
C THR A 108 29.09 -11.58 -15.86
N TRP A 109 28.52 -12.44 -15.00
CA TRP A 109 29.30 -13.32 -14.14
C TRP A 109 30.13 -14.33 -14.95
N ALA A 110 29.52 -14.97 -15.95
CA ALA A 110 30.21 -15.91 -16.82
C ALA A 110 31.37 -15.24 -17.58
N ALA A 111 31.15 -14.04 -18.11
CA ALA A 111 32.18 -13.25 -18.77
C ALA A 111 33.31 -12.86 -17.80
N GLN A 112 32.97 -12.40 -16.59
CA GLN A 112 33.96 -12.02 -15.58
C GLN A 112 34.82 -13.22 -15.15
N MET A 113 34.19 -14.35 -14.82
CA MET A 113 34.93 -15.57 -14.43
C MET A 113 35.72 -16.15 -15.61
N GLY A 114 35.20 -16.06 -16.83
CA GLY A 114 35.91 -16.44 -18.05
C GLY A 114 37.16 -15.59 -18.29
N ALA A 115 37.08 -14.27 -18.11
CA ALA A 115 38.22 -13.38 -18.23
C ALA A 115 39.30 -13.69 -17.18
N VAL A 116 38.90 -14.00 -15.94
CA VAL A 116 39.83 -14.41 -14.88
C VAL A 116 40.51 -15.74 -15.20
N ALA A 117 39.73 -16.73 -15.63
CA ALA A 117 40.27 -18.03 -16.04
C ALA A 117 41.25 -17.88 -17.22
N TYR A 118 40.92 -17.01 -18.18
CA TYR A 118 41.79 -16.69 -19.31
C TYR A 118 43.12 -16.09 -18.85
N VAL A 119 43.10 -15.07 -17.98
CA VAL A 119 44.33 -14.45 -17.45
C VAL A 119 45.16 -15.46 -16.66
N ILE A 120 44.54 -16.30 -15.83
CA ILE A 120 45.27 -17.35 -15.09
C ILE A 120 45.97 -18.32 -16.05
N ALA A 121 45.36 -18.63 -17.19
CA ALA A 121 45.93 -19.54 -18.18
C ALA A 121 47.03 -18.89 -19.05
N THR A 122 46.86 -17.62 -19.44
CA THR A 122 47.76 -16.95 -20.40
C THR A 122 48.81 -16.04 -19.77
N ASP A 123 48.51 -15.44 -18.62
CA ASP A 123 49.41 -14.55 -17.88
C ASP A 123 49.25 -14.72 -16.34
N PRO A 124 49.79 -15.82 -15.79
CA PRO A 124 49.68 -16.12 -14.36
C PRO A 124 50.32 -15.05 -13.45
N ALA A 125 51.32 -14.32 -13.95
CA ALA A 125 52.01 -13.28 -13.18
C ALA A 125 51.07 -12.11 -12.83
N SER A 126 50.15 -11.77 -13.74
CA SER A 126 49.14 -10.72 -13.53
C SER A 126 47.91 -11.21 -12.75
N ALA A 127 47.72 -12.52 -12.56
CA ALA A 127 46.52 -13.08 -11.95
C ALA A 127 46.24 -12.52 -10.54
N GLY A 128 47.27 -12.32 -9.72
CA GLY A 128 47.12 -11.77 -8.36
C GLY A 128 46.57 -10.33 -8.37
N ALA A 129 47.07 -9.49 -9.27
CA ALA A 129 46.60 -8.11 -9.42
C ALA A 129 45.14 -8.06 -9.93
N VAL A 130 44.80 -8.92 -10.89
CA VAL A 130 43.43 -9.03 -11.42
C VAL A 130 42.46 -9.49 -10.35
N VAL A 131 42.79 -10.54 -9.58
CA VAL A 131 41.94 -11.03 -8.47
C VAL A 131 41.77 -9.95 -7.39
N SER A 132 42.83 -9.19 -7.07
CA SER A 132 42.75 -8.08 -6.14
C SER A 132 41.79 -6.98 -6.62
N ALA A 133 41.85 -6.63 -7.91
CA ALA A 133 40.96 -5.64 -8.52
C ALA A 133 39.48 -6.09 -8.53
N LEU A 134 39.20 -7.40 -8.67
CA LEU A 134 37.84 -7.93 -8.52
C LEU A 134 37.28 -7.72 -7.11
N GLY A 135 38.15 -7.73 -6.10
CA GLY A 135 37.76 -7.42 -4.72
C GLY A 135 37.10 -6.03 -4.61
N SER A 136 37.58 -5.05 -5.38
CA SER A 136 36.98 -3.70 -5.44
C SER A 136 35.59 -3.67 -6.07
N LEU A 137 35.22 -4.69 -6.84
CA LEU A 137 33.87 -4.86 -7.39
C LEU A 137 32.90 -5.53 -6.39
N GLY A 138 33.36 -5.94 -5.20
CA GLY A 138 32.55 -6.65 -4.22
C GLY A 138 31.25 -5.91 -3.88
N THR A 139 31.31 -4.59 -3.66
CA THR A 139 30.13 -3.78 -3.30
C THR A 139 29.04 -3.81 -4.37
N ILE A 140 29.38 -3.67 -5.67
CA ILE A 140 28.38 -3.71 -6.75
C ILE A 140 27.77 -5.12 -6.88
N TRP A 141 28.57 -6.16 -6.68
CA TRP A 141 28.08 -7.54 -6.68
C TRP A 141 27.15 -7.84 -5.50
N THR A 142 27.47 -7.36 -4.29
CA THR A 142 26.59 -7.50 -3.13
C THR A 142 25.22 -6.88 -3.37
N VAL A 143 25.17 -5.66 -3.92
CA VAL A 143 23.91 -5.00 -4.27
C VAL A 143 23.15 -5.80 -5.33
N GLY A 144 23.82 -6.17 -6.44
CA GLY A 144 23.18 -6.90 -7.55
C GLY A 144 22.61 -8.26 -7.13
N LEU A 145 23.37 -9.03 -6.35
CA LEU A 145 22.93 -10.34 -5.84
C LEU A 145 21.84 -10.22 -4.78
N SER A 146 21.82 -9.15 -3.98
CA SER A 146 20.73 -8.90 -3.02
C SER A 146 19.40 -8.66 -3.73
N VAL A 147 19.40 -7.85 -4.78
CA VAL A 147 18.20 -7.60 -5.61
C VAL A 147 17.72 -8.91 -6.27
N LEU A 148 18.65 -9.70 -6.83
CA LEU A 148 18.32 -11.01 -7.39
C LEU A 148 17.72 -11.95 -6.34
N GLY A 149 18.29 -11.98 -5.13
CA GLY A 149 17.79 -12.78 -4.00
C GLY A 149 16.35 -12.44 -3.64
N ILE A 150 16.02 -11.15 -3.54
CA ILE A 150 14.64 -10.68 -3.28
C ILE A 150 13.69 -11.13 -4.40
N TYR A 151 14.11 -11.01 -5.66
CA TYR A 151 13.29 -11.43 -6.81
C TYR A 151 13.01 -12.94 -6.80
N VAL A 152 14.02 -13.77 -6.54
CA VAL A 152 13.87 -15.23 -6.46
C VAL A 152 12.97 -15.61 -5.29
N TYR A 153 13.15 -14.97 -4.12
CA TYR A 153 12.35 -15.24 -2.93
C TYR A 153 10.86 -14.94 -3.15
N LYS A 154 10.52 -13.73 -3.65
CA LYS A 154 9.13 -13.38 -3.96
C LYS A 154 8.52 -14.29 -5.01
N ARG A 155 9.28 -14.66 -6.06
CA ARG A 155 8.80 -15.60 -7.08
C ARG A 155 8.54 -16.99 -6.53
N SER A 156 9.33 -17.45 -5.56
CA SER A 156 9.10 -18.73 -4.88
C SER A 156 7.79 -18.69 -4.08
N GLN A 157 7.54 -17.61 -3.35
CA GLN A 157 6.28 -17.41 -2.61
C GLN A 157 5.06 -17.36 -3.54
N GLU A 158 5.14 -16.64 -4.67
CA GLU A 158 4.07 -16.61 -5.67
C GLU A 158 3.72 -18.02 -6.19
N LYS A 159 4.72 -18.89 -6.39
CA LYS A 159 4.50 -20.27 -6.84
C LYS A 159 3.89 -21.15 -5.74
N GLN A 160 4.15 -20.85 -4.47
CA GLN A 160 3.58 -21.58 -3.32
C GLN A 160 2.13 -21.16 -3.04
N ALA A 161 1.79 -19.89 -3.28
CA ALA A 161 0.45 -19.35 -3.08
C ALA A 161 -0.50 -19.60 -4.27
N ALA A 162 0.03 -19.94 -5.45
CA ALA A 162 -0.79 -20.42 -6.55
C ALA A 162 -1.47 -21.75 -6.14
N PRO A 163 -2.77 -21.96 -6.45
CA PRO A 163 -3.40 -23.25 -6.25
C PRO A 163 -2.50 -24.31 -6.91
N PRO A 164 -2.37 -25.52 -6.33
CA PRO A 164 -1.51 -26.53 -6.90
C PRO A 164 -1.97 -26.74 -8.33
N PHE A 165 -1.22 -26.18 -9.28
CA PHE A 165 -1.28 -26.61 -10.65
C PHE A 165 -1.06 -28.10 -10.52
N GLU A 166 -2.12 -28.87 -10.82
CA GLU A 166 -2.05 -30.30 -11.04
C GLU A 166 -0.73 -30.48 -11.76
N LYS A 167 0.25 -31.09 -11.09
CA LYS A 167 1.60 -31.25 -11.61
C LYS A 167 1.39 -32.07 -12.86
N ALA A 168 1.19 -31.40 -13.99
CA ALA A 168 1.11 -32.03 -15.28
C ALA A 168 2.51 -32.55 -15.46
N ASN A 169 2.69 -33.81 -15.07
CA ASN A 169 3.91 -34.55 -15.27
C ASN A 169 4.27 -34.27 -16.73
N GLY A 170 5.45 -33.70 -17.01
CA GLY A 170 5.82 -33.34 -18.37
C GLY A 170 5.64 -34.50 -19.36
N PHE A 171 5.72 -35.74 -18.83
CA PHE A 171 5.34 -36.98 -19.50
C PHE A 171 3.87 -37.09 -19.93
N GLN A 172 2.89 -36.63 -19.16
CA GLN A 172 1.47 -36.62 -19.54
C GLN A 172 1.16 -35.58 -20.62
N ALA A 173 1.83 -34.42 -20.57
CA ALA A 173 1.71 -33.41 -21.64
C ALA A 173 2.32 -33.94 -22.95
N LEU A 174 3.47 -34.61 -22.87
CA LEU A 174 4.11 -35.26 -24.02
C LEU A 174 3.28 -36.45 -24.54
N ALA A 175 2.72 -37.28 -23.66
CA ALA A 175 1.87 -38.42 -24.03
C ALA A 175 0.56 -37.98 -24.70
N ARG A 176 -0.04 -36.86 -24.28
CA ARG A 176 -1.22 -36.29 -24.98
C ARG A 176 -0.88 -35.72 -26.34
N MET A 177 0.36 -35.26 -26.54
CA MET A 177 0.84 -34.77 -27.84
C MET A 177 1.18 -35.92 -28.79
N LEU A 178 1.67 -37.04 -28.26
CA LEU A 178 2.01 -38.25 -29.03
C LEU A 178 0.83 -39.21 -29.26
N GLY A 179 -0.22 -39.13 -28.44
CA GLY A 179 -1.44 -39.96 -28.56
C GLY A 179 -2.57 -39.32 -29.36
N ARG A 180 -2.32 -38.19 -30.05
CA ARG A 180 -3.25 -37.58 -31.00
C ARG A 180 -2.67 -37.70 -32.42
N SER A 181 -2.76 -38.90 -32.95
CA SER A 181 -2.73 -39.22 -34.38
C SER A 181 -3.74 -40.33 -34.62
#